data_AF-A0A653KXE9-F1
#
_entry.id   AF-A0A653KXE9-F1
#
_cell.length_a   1.000
_cell.length_b   1.000
_cell.length_c   1.000
_cell.angle_alpha   90.00
_cell.angle_beta   90.00
_cell.angle_gamma   90.00
#
_symmetry.space_group_name_H-M   'P 1'
#
loop_
_entity.id
_entity.type
_entity.pdbx_description
1 polymer ?
#
loop_
_entity_poly.entity_id
_entity_poly.type
_entity_poly.pdbx_seq_one_letter_code
_entity_poly.pdbx_strand_id
1 'polypeptide(L)'
;MDADKEGLLLTQATSWVARYQEAARALREEASEPAVHGYRIAARRLLALLALWRPLTYHPELERRLLRSVGRLSALRDAQVYAERFGKPPASTGNTHKSACRVPLLSRRLARWLAAVAQVPDARALASLYQQHLALRLDEAQSALDEPIPCVGKSASSRQQQLRRWHRLRLEIKQARYGVELLLDLGSGDPGWLSTLTHWQERLGQLQDWRQWRRRLRAEQGGTRKQTKLRQQLKEKITARLCQLDCRQAELVALKLAMLAGHNMNDMPSQVVSYSEQNVSSAKSSGG
;
A
#
# COMPACT_ATOMS: atom_id res chain seq x y z
N MET A 1 21.41 22.32 -14.45
CA MET A 1 20.17 21.76 -13.90
C MET A 1 20.12 20.23 -13.95
N ASP A 2 20.75 19.53 -14.92
CA ASP A 2 20.65 18.06 -15.01
C ASP A 2 21.69 17.27 -14.21
N ALA A 3 22.93 17.77 -14.06
CA ALA A 3 23.93 17.17 -13.16
C ALA A 3 23.49 17.22 -11.68
N ASP A 4 22.67 18.23 -11.33
CA ASP A 4 22.13 18.40 -9.98
C ASP A 4 21.16 17.27 -9.60
N LYS A 5 20.43 16.71 -10.58
CA LYS A 5 19.43 15.64 -10.35
C LYS A 5 20.07 14.27 -10.11
N GLU A 6 21.19 13.97 -10.74
CA GLU A 6 21.92 12.71 -10.50
C GLU A 6 22.59 12.69 -9.12
N GLY A 7 23.20 13.81 -8.73
CA GLY A 7 23.69 14.02 -7.37
C GLY A 7 22.57 13.90 -6.33
N LEU A 8 21.37 14.42 -6.63
CA LEU A 8 20.20 14.32 -5.78
C LEU A 8 19.74 12.86 -5.57
N LEU A 9 19.72 12.04 -6.64
CA LEU A 9 19.33 10.63 -6.58
C LEU A 9 20.23 9.79 -5.66
N LEU A 10 21.56 9.93 -5.80
CA LEU A 10 22.52 9.22 -4.93
C LEU A 10 22.47 9.73 -3.48
N THR A 11 22.32 11.05 -3.29
CA THR A 11 22.19 11.67 -1.97
C THR A 11 20.93 11.17 -1.26
N GLN A 12 19.82 11.12 -1.97
CA GLN A 12 18.56 10.57 -1.47
C GLN A 12 18.71 9.09 -1.10
N ALA A 13 19.30 8.27 -1.98
CA ALA A 13 19.52 6.85 -1.72
C ALA A 13 20.33 6.64 -0.43
N THR A 14 21.39 7.43 -0.25
CA THR A 14 22.25 7.40 0.95
C THR A 14 21.45 7.77 2.21
N SER A 15 20.68 8.86 2.17
CA SER A 15 19.82 9.31 3.27
C SER A 15 18.79 8.27 3.69
N TRP A 16 18.10 7.65 2.72
CA TRP A 16 17.09 6.63 2.99
C TRP A 16 17.69 5.33 3.55
N VAL A 17 18.88 4.94 3.08
CA VAL A 17 19.64 3.83 3.65
C VAL A 17 20.04 4.12 5.10
N ALA A 18 20.49 5.34 5.40
CA ALA A 18 20.85 5.75 6.76
C ALA A 18 19.64 5.68 7.71
N ARG A 19 18.49 6.24 7.31
CA ARG A 19 17.22 6.19 8.06
C ARG A 19 16.77 4.75 8.33
N TYR A 20 16.92 3.85 7.36
CA TYR A 20 16.64 2.43 7.57
C TYR A 20 17.55 1.81 8.63
N GLN A 21 18.86 2.07 8.55
CA GLN A 21 19.82 1.52 9.49
C GLN A 21 19.59 2.05 10.91
N GLU A 22 19.26 3.33 11.06
CA GLU A 22 18.88 3.94 12.32
C GLU A 22 17.65 3.26 12.93
N ALA A 23 16.56 3.14 12.17
CA ALA A 23 15.34 2.46 12.64
C ALA A 23 15.59 0.98 12.98
N ALA A 24 16.51 0.32 12.28
CA ALA A 24 16.93 -1.05 12.56
C ALA A 24 17.78 -1.17 13.83
N ARG A 25 18.60 -0.16 14.18
CA ARG A 25 19.32 -0.11 15.45
C ARG A 25 18.37 0.14 16.61
N ALA A 26 17.50 1.14 16.50
CA ALA A 26 16.50 1.45 17.51
C ALA A 26 15.63 0.24 17.87
N LEU A 27 15.15 -0.51 16.87
CA LEU A 27 14.36 -1.73 17.11
C LEU A 27 15.16 -2.89 17.74
N ARG A 28 16.48 -2.92 17.54
CA ARG A 28 17.35 -3.93 18.17
C ARG A 28 17.67 -3.58 19.62
N GLU A 29 17.76 -2.29 19.92
CA GLU A 29 17.93 -1.77 21.29
C GLU A 29 16.66 -1.96 22.10
N GLU A 30 15.52 -1.55 21.56
CA GLU A 30 14.22 -1.66 22.23
C GLU A 30 13.12 -2.13 21.26
N ALA A 31 12.49 -3.26 21.59
CA ALA A 31 11.37 -3.81 20.82
C ALA A 31 10.03 -3.13 21.14
N SER A 32 10.03 -1.82 21.33
CA SER A 32 8.83 -1.03 21.63
C SER A 32 7.90 -0.92 20.42
N GLU A 33 6.62 -0.66 20.66
CA GLU A 33 5.65 -0.45 19.58
C GLU A 33 6.06 0.66 18.60
N PRO A 34 6.52 1.84 19.05
CA PRO A 34 7.03 2.88 18.16
C PRO A 34 8.22 2.42 17.32
N ALA A 35 9.16 1.68 17.90
CA ALA A 35 10.33 1.17 17.19
C ALA A 35 9.95 0.14 16.11
N VAL A 36 9.00 -0.76 16.41
CA VAL A 36 8.46 -1.72 15.43
C VAL A 36 7.77 -0.98 14.29
N HIS A 37 6.99 0.06 14.60
CA HIS A 37 6.32 0.87 13.59
C HIS A 37 7.32 1.63 12.71
N GLY A 38 8.30 2.31 13.32
CA GLY A 38 9.35 3.06 12.64
C GLY A 38 10.17 2.19 11.69
N TYR A 39 10.63 1.02 12.15
CA TYR A 39 11.33 0.06 11.28
C TYR A 39 10.46 -0.38 10.10
N ARG A 40 9.17 -0.67 10.31
CA ARG A 40 8.27 -1.09 9.21
C ARG A 40 8.10 0.01 8.17
N ILE A 41 8.00 1.27 8.57
CA ILE A 41 7.96 2.40 7.64
C ILE A 41 9.27 2.48 6.86
N ALA A 42 10.41 2.50 7.57
CA ALA A 42 11.72 2.64 6.95
C ALA A 42 12.04 1.47 5.98
N ALA A 43 11.67 0.24 6.34
CA ALA A 43 11.86 -0.92 5.48
C ALA A 43 10.99 -0.89 4.21
N ARG A 44 9.75 -0.37 4.28
CA ARG A 44 8.89 -0.20 3.09
C ARG A 44 9.38 0.93 2.19
N ARG A 45 9.86 2.01 2.78
CA ARG A 45 10.56 3.09 2.07
C ARG A 45 11.80 2.57 1.34
N LEU A 46 12.62 1.78 2.02
CA LEU A 46 13.78 1.15 1.39
C LEU A 46 13.36 0.19 0.25
N LEU A 47 12.26 -0.55 0.37
CA LEU A 47 11.74 -1.36 -0.74
C LEU A 47 11.30 -0.51 -1.94
N ALA A 48 10.70 0.66 -1.71
CA ALA A 48 10.35 1.59 -2.78
C ALA A 48 11.62 2.15 -3.47
N LEU A 49 12.65 2.49 -2.68
CA LEU A 49 13.95 2.89 -3.22
C LEU A 49 14.57 1.79 -4.08
N LEU A 50 14.57 0.55 -3.63
CA LEU A 50 15.08 -0.57 -4.42
C LEU A 50 14.27 -0.80 -5.70
N ALA A 51 12.95 -0.59 -5.65
CA ALA A 51 12.09 -0.70 -6.81
C ALA A 51 12.37 0.40 -7.85
N LEU A 52 12.64 1.64 -7.41
CA LEU A 52 13.09 2.75 -8.27
C LEU A 52 14.35 2.36 -9.04
N TRP A 53 15.38 1.88 -8.33
CA TRP A 53 16.68 1.55 -8.92
C TRP A 53 16.75 0.19 -9.61
N ARG A 54 15.71 -0.64 -9.48
CA ARG A 54 15.67 -2.03 -9.98
C ARG A 54 16.10 -2.17 -11.45
N PRO A 55 15.70 -1.29 -12.40
CA PRO A 55 16.11 -1.42 -13.80
C PRO A 55 17.61 -1.31 -14.03
N LEU A 56 18.34 -0.60 -13.16
CA LEU A 56 19.77 -0.32 -13.31
C LEU A 56 20.63 -1.14 -12.34
N THR A 57 20.17 -1.35 -11.11
CA THR A 57 20.88 -2.09 -10.07
C THR A 57 19.96 -3.05 -9.32
N TYR A 58 19.75 -4.24 -9.89
CA TYR A 58 18.92 -5.25 -9.27
C TYR A 58 19.66 -6.06 -8.19
N HIS A 59 19.11 -6.09 -6.97
CA HIS A 59 19.68 -6.85 -5.85
C HIS A 59 18.64 -7.76 -5.14
N PRO A 60 18.27 -8.92 -5.72
CA PRO A 60 17.13 -9.75 -5.28
C PRO A 60 17.25 -10.27 -3.84
N GLU A 61 18.47 -10.56 -3.36
CA GLU A 61 18.66 -11.00 -1.98
C GLU A 61 18.27 -9.95 -0.94
N LEU A 62 18.54 -8.68 -1.25
CA LEU A 62 18.27 -7.55 -0.36
C LEU A 62 16.75 -7.38 -0.22
N GLU A 63 16.04 -7.33 -1.34
CA GLU A 63 14.58 -7.27 -1.39
C GLU A 63 13.94 -8.45 -0.64
N ARG A 64 14.38 -9.69 -0.91
CA ARG A 64 13.84 -10.90 -0.23
C ARG A 64 14.07 -10.88 1.28
N ARG A 65 15.19 -10.34 1.76
CA ARG A 65 15.46 -10.23 3.22
C ARG A 65 14.61 -9.14 3.87
N LEU A 66 14.43 -8.01 3.21
CA LEU A 66 13.57 -6.92 3.68
C LEU A 66 12.11 -7.36 3.75
N LEU A 67 11.58 -7.96 2.67
CA LEU A 67 10.21 -8.45 2.60
C LEU A 67 9.90 -9.46 3.72
N ARG A 68 10.80 -10.41 3.97
CA ARG A 68 10.65 -11.38 5.07
C ARG A 68 10.60 -10.69 6.44
N SER A 69 11.41 -9.66 6.66
CA SER A 69 11.48 -8.93 7.92
C SER A 69 10.22 -8.09 8.16
N VAL A 70 9.75 -7.38 7.13
CA VAL A 70 8.48 -6.64 7.15
C VAL A 70 7.29 -7.58 7.41
N GLY A 71 7.29 -8.76 6.80
CA GLY A 71 6.26 -9.79 7.00
C GLY A 71 6.16 -10.25 8.45
N ARG A 72 7.29 -10.64 9.06
CA ARG A 72 7.34 -11.10 10.46
C ARG A 72 6.82 -10.05 11.44
N LEU A 73 7.25 -8.80 11.30
CA LEU A 73 6.82 -7.70 12.18
C LEU A 73 5.38 -7.26 11.93
N SER A 74 4.83 -7.52 10.73
CA SER A 74 3.43 -7.21 10.45
C SER A 74 2.49 -8.07 11.28
N ALA A 75 2.81 -9.36 11.47
CA ALA A 75 2.02 -10.24 12.34
C ALA A 75 2.02 -9.79 13.81
N LEU A 76 3.18 -9.35 14.32
CA LEU A 76 3.31 -8.83 15.68
C LEU A 76 2.42 -7.59 15.89
N ARG A 77 2.47 -6.62 14.97
CA ARG A 77 1.63 -5.42 15.08
C ARG A 77 0.13 -5.73 14.95
N ASP A 78 -0.25 -6.65 14.05
CA ASP A 78 -1.65 -7.06 13.89
C ASP A 78 -2.18 -7.78 15.17
N ALA A 79 -1.31 -8.35 16.00
CA ALA A 79 -1.69 -8.86 17.32
C ALA A 79 -1.87 -7.72 18.33
N GLN A 80 -0.94 -6.76 18.38
CA GLN A 80 -0.98 -5.58 19.27
C GLN A 80 -2.24 -4.73 19.04
N VAL A 81 -2.54 -4.35 17.79
CA VAL A 81 -3.71 -3.51 17.43
C VAL A 81 -5.03 -4.20 17.82
N TYR A 82 -5.10 -5.52 17.74
CA TYR A 82 -6.29 -6.24 18.16
C TYR A 82 -6.46 -6.27 19.67
N ALA A 83 -5.36 -6.50 20.40
CA ALA A 83 -5.37 -6.49 21.86
C ALA A 83 -5.81 -5.12 22.40
N GLU A 84 -5.31 -4.03 21.82
CA GLU A 84 -5.72 -2.66 22.12
C GLU A 84 -7.22 -2.44 21.90
N ARG A 85 -7.78 -2.99 20.81
CA ARG A 85 -9.19 -2.76 20.43
C ARG A 85 -10.20 -3.60 21.22
N PHE A 86 -9.84 -4.81 21.65
CA PHE A 86 -10.77 -5.78 22.24
C PHE A 86 -10.37 -6.27 23.64
N GLY A 87 -9.29 -5.74 24.22
CA GLY A 87 -8.87 -6.00 25.60
C GLY A 87 -8.39 -7.44 25.88
N LYS A 88 -8.15 -8.26 24.85
CA LYS A 88 -7.64 -9.63 24.99
C LYS A 88 -6.15 -9.69 24.65
N PRO A 89 -5.26 -9.94 25.63
CA PRO A 89 -3.90 -10.32 25.31
C PRO A 89 -3.95 -11.66 24.54
N PRO A 90 -3.13 -11.86 23.50
CA PRO A 90 -2.98 -13.19 22.93
C PRO A 90 -2.52 -14.13 24.06
N ALA A 91 -3.29 -15.20 24.28
CA ALA A 91 -2.90 -16.28 25.17
C ALA A 91 -1.66 -16.99 24.62
N SER A 92 -0.49 -16.55 25.08
CA SER A 92 0.81 -17.24 25.15
C SER A 92 1.76 -16.27 25.86
N THR A 93 1.85 -16.37 27.20
CA THR A 93 2.99 -16.97 27.91
C THR A 93 4.34 -16.28 27.63
N GLY A 94 4.86 -15.62 28.66
CA GLY A 94 6.30 -15.56 28.90
C GLY A 94 7.03 -14.36 28.33
N ASN A 95 7.24 -13.34 29.17
CA ASN A 95 8.55 -12.70 29.31
C ASN A 95 9.26 -12.24 28.01
N THR A 96 8.63 -11.40 27.18
CA THR A 96 9.24 -10.90 25.93
C THR A 96 9.88 -9.51 26.01
N HIS A 97 10.21 -9.00 27.20
CA HIS A 97 10.91 -7.71 27.33
C HIS A 97 12.42 -7.75 26.98
N LYS A 98 13.01 -8.88 26.58
CA LYS A 98 14.45 -8.97 26.24
C LYS A 98 14.81 -9.90 25.08
N SER A 99 13.87 -10.19 24.19
CA SER A 99 14.21 -10.88 22.94
C SER A 99 14.62 -9.82 21.92
N ALA A 100 15.93 -9.59 21.76
CA ALA A 100 16.47 -8.71 20.73
C ALA A 100 15.82 -9.06 19.39
N CYS A 101 14.96 -8.16 18.88
CA CYS A 101 14.24 -8.43 17.65
C CYS A 101 15.26 -8.57 16.53
N ARG A 102 15.43 -9.80 15.98
CA ARG A 102 16.43 -10.09 14.95
C ARG A 102 16.00 -9.53 13.59
N VAL A 103 16.00 -8.21 13.46
CA VAL A 103 15.88 -7.51 12.17
C VAL A 103 17.25 -7.34 11.52
N PRO A 104 17.39 -7.47 10.19
CA PRO A 104 18.69 -7.37 9.54
C PRO A 104 19.12 -5.91 9.35
N LEU A 105 20.32 -5.52 9.81
CA LEU A 105 20.89 -4.20 9.47
C LEU A 105 21.25 -4.06 7.99
N LEU A 106 21.55 -5.19 7.32
CA LEU A 106 21.94 -5.26 5.91
C LEU A 106 23.15 -4.40 5.52
N SER A 107 23.94 -3.91 6.48
CA SER A 107 24.98 -2.88 6.28
C SER A 107 25.90 -3.17 5.10
N ARG A 108 26.56 -4.35 5.07
CA ARG A 108 27.46 -4.72 3.96
C ARG A 108 26.75 -4.82 2.61
N ARG A 109 25.49 -5.28 2.57
CA ARG A 109 24.72 -5.39 1.32
C ARG A 109 24.28 -4.03 0.82
N LEU A 110 23.82 -3.15 1.72
CA LEU A 110 23.43 -1.79 1.40
C LEU A 110 24.63 -0.95 0.96
N ALA A 111 25.80 -1.12 1.60
CA ALA A 111 27.04 -0.46 1.18
C ALA A 111 27.46 -0.89 -0.24
N ARG A 112 27.43 -2.19 -0.54
CA ARG A 112 27.70 -2.69 -1.91
C ARG A 112 26.68 -2.19 -2.92
N TRP A 113 25.41 -2.13 -2.55
CA TRP A 113 24.36 -1.62 -3.42
C TRP A 113 24.54 -0.11 -3.68
N LEU A 114 24.84 0.70 -2.66
CA LEU A 114 25.16 2.12 -2.82
C LEU A 114 26.41 2.33 -3.70
N ALA A 115 27.43 1.50 -3.53
CA ALA A 115 28.61 1.53 -4.40
C ALA A 115 28.25 1.22 -5.86
N ALA A 116 27.34 0.27 -6.11
CA ALA A 116 26.86 -0.02 -7.46
C ALA A 116 26.02 1.15 -8.03
N VAL A 117 25.16 1.76 -7.21
CA VAL A 117 24.37 2.95 -7.58
C VAL A 117 25.27 4.11 -7.98
N ALA A 118 26.37 4.35 -7.26
CA ALA A 118 27.32 5.41 -7.56
C ALA A 118 28.08 5.23 -8.89
N GLN A 119 28.09 4.01 -9.45
CA GLN A 119 28.74 3.71 -10.73
C GLN A 119 27.78 3.76 -11.93
N VAL A 120 26.51 4.11 -11.71
CA VAL A 120 25.52 4.23 -12.79
C VAL A 120 25.76 5.54 -13.54
N PRO A 121 26.05 5.50 -14.86
CA PRO A 121 26.48 6.68 -15.61
C PRO A 121 25.35 7.62 -16.04
N ASP A 122 24.10 7.14 -16.14
CA ASP A 122 22.92 7.97 -16.43
C ASP A 122 21.70 7.42 -15.70
N ALA A 123 21.13 8.21 -14.80
CA ALA A 123 19.93 7.86 -14.04
C ALA A 123 18.78 8.86 -14.24
N ARG A 124 18.89 9.77 -15.21
CA ARG A 124 17.98 10.92 -15.35
C ARG A 124 16.53 10.51 -15.61
N ALA A 125 16.31 9.46 -16.39
CA ALA A 125 14.97 8.97 -16.71
C ALA A 125 14.33 8.13 -15.59
N LEU A 126 15.08 7.79 -14.53
CA LEU A 126 14.66 6.77 -13.55
C LEU A 126 13.39 7.18 -12.80
N ALA A 127 13.28 8.45 -12.40
CA ALA A 127 12.12 8.97 -11.68
C ALA A 127 10.84 8.88 -12.55
N SER A 128 10.91 9.34 -13.80
CA SER A 128 9.77 9.31 -14.73
C SER A 128 9.35 7.88 -15.07
N LEU A 129 10.31 6.99 -15.32
CA LEU A 129 10.03 5.57 -15.56
C LEU A 129 9.38 4.89 -14.35
N TYR A 130 9.86 5.22 -13.15
CA TYR A 130 9.28 4.67 -11.91
C TYR A 130 7.88 5.21 -11.65
N GLN A 131 7.62 6.49 -11.91
CA GLN A 131 6.28 7.08 -11.85
C GLN A 131 5.30 6.34 -12.78
N GLN A 132 5.68 6.11 -14.04
CA GLN A 132 4.87 5.32 -14.98
C GLN A 132 4.66 3.89 -14.49
N HIS A 133 5.72 3.26 -13.97
CA HIS A 133 5.62 1.92 -13.38
C HIS A 133 4.59 1.87 -12.23
N LEU A 134 4.60 2.85 -11.32
CA LEU A 134 3.62 2.92 -10.24
C LEU A 134 2.19 3.06 -10.77
N ALA A 135 1.97 3.91 -11.78
CA ALA A 135 0.66 4.09 -12.41
C ALA A 135 0.15 2.80 -13.05
N LEU A 136 1.00 2.09 -13.82
CA LEU A 136 0.66 0.83 -14.48
C LEU A 136 0.36 -0.29 -13.46
N ARG A 137 1.09 -0.35 -12.35
CA ARG A 137 0.83 -1.31 -11.26
C ARG A 137 -0.52 -1.07 -10.58
N LEU A 138 -0.87 0.19 -10.36
CA LEU A 138 -2.19 0.58 -9.86
C LEU A 138 -3.28 0.23 -10.87
N ASP A 139 -3.02 0.44 -12.15
CA ASP A 139 -3.95 0.10 -13.24
C ASP A 139 -4.24 -1.40 -13.26
N GLU A 140 -3.20 -2.24 -13.31
CA GLU A 140 -3.32 -3.69 -13.31
C GLU A 140 -4.15 -4.19 -12.10
N ALA A 141 -3.89 -3.64 -10.91
CA ALA A 141 -4.60 -4.04 -9.70
C ALA A 141 -6.05 -3.53 -9.64
N GLN A 142 -6.34 -2.37 -10.26
CA GLN A 142 -7.69 -1.85 -10.35
C GLN A 142 -8.51 -2.62 -11.38
N SER A 143 -7.98 -2.84 -12.59
CA SER A 143 -8.65 -3.58 -13.66
C SER A 143 -9.03 -5.00 -13.22
N ALA A 144 -8.23 -5.62 -12.36
CA ALA A 144 -8.57 -6.91 -11.75
C ALA A 144 -9.85 -6.88 -10.89
N LEU A 145 -10.34 -5.72 -10.44
CA LEU A 145 -11.62 -5.59 -9.73
C LEU A 145 -12.81 -5.84 -10.65
N ASP A 146 -12.74 -5.35 -11.89
CA ASP A 146 -13.83 -5.37 -12.88
C ASP A 146 -13.93 -6.69 -13.64
N GLU A 147 -12.88 -7.51 -13.61
CA GLU A 147 -12.89 -8.84 -14.21
C GLU A 147 -14.07 -9.68 -13.70
N PRO A 148 -14.87 -10.33 -14.58
CA PRO A 148 -15.94 -11.20 -14.15
C PRO A 148 -15.38 -12.34 -13.27
N ILE A 149 -16.03 -12.59 -12.13
CA ILE A 149 -15.65 -13.70 -11.26
C ILE A 149 -16.28 -14.97 -11.83
N PRO A 150 -15.52 -16.02 -12.21
CA PRO A 150 -16.07 -17.24 -12.75
C PRO A 150 -17.08 -17.84 -11.76
N CYS A 151 -18.36 -17.84 -12.13
CA CYS A 151 -19.47 -18.32 -11.31
C CYS A 151 -19.51 -19.86 -11.31
N VAL A 152 -18.52 -20.51 -10.70
CA VAL A 152 -18.60 -21.94 -10.39
C VAL A 152 -19.03 -22.07 -8.93
N GLY A 153 -20.35 -22.00 -8.71
CA GLY A 153 -21.03 -22.38 -7.47
C GLY A 153 -20.68 -21.58 -6.20
N LYS A 154 -21.69 -20.90 -5.65
CA LYS A 154 -21.75 -20.24 -4.31
C LYS A 154 -21.33 -18.75 -4.26
N SER A 155 -22.30 -17.87 -3.98
CA SER A 155 -22.13 -16.42 -3.75
C SER A 155 -21.13 -16.03 -2.65
N ALA A 156 -20.74 -16.98 -1.78
CA ALA A 156 -19.72 -16.77 -0.75
C ALA A 156 -18.29 -16.80 -1.33
N SER A 157 -18.03 -17.61 -2.37
CA SER A 157 -16.71 -17.71 -3.00
C SER A 157 -16.38 -16.44 -3.80
N SER A 158 -17.38 -15.87 -4.50
CA SER A 158 -17.24 -14.63 -5.24
C SER A 158 -16.92 -13.43 -4.35
N ARG A 159 -17.65 -13.26 -3.23
CA ARG A 159 -17.35 -12.19 -2.26
C ARG A 159 -15.95 -12.32 -1.65
N GLN A 160 -15.48 -13.54 -1.39
CA GLN A 160 -14.13 -13.76 -0.87
C GLN A 160 -13.05 -13.42 -1.90
N GLN A 161 -13.31 -13.68 -3.18
CA GLN A 161 -12.45 -13.31 -4.30
C GLN A 161 -12.39 -11.80 -4.49
N GLN A 162 -13.53 -11.11 -4.46
CA GLN A 162 -13.59 -9.65 -4.48
C GLN A 162 -12.78 -9.03 -3.34
N LEU A 163 -12.92 -9.54 -2.12
CA LEU A 163 -12.11 -9.10 -0.97
C LEU A 163 -10.61 -9.41 -1.11
N ARG A 164 -10.21 -10.41 -1.91
CA ARG A 164 -8.80 -10.66 -2.24
C ARG A 164 -8.29 -9.62 -3.24
N ARG A 165 -9.08 -9.28 -4.25
CA ARG A 165 -8.75 -8.24 -5.25
C ARG A 165 -8.62 -6.86 -4.59
N TRP A 166 -9.56 -6.47 -3.74
CA TRP A 166 -9.43 -5.26 -2.90
C TRP A 166 -8.20 -5.27 -1.99
N HIS A 167 -7.83 -6.43 -1.45
CA HIS A 167 -6.61 -6.56 -0.67
C HIS A 167 -5.36 -6.40 -1.53
N ARG A 168 -5.34 -6.94 -2.75
CA ARG A 168 -4.25 -6.74 -3.72
C ARG A 168 -4.10 -5.25 -4.06
N LEU A 169 -5.20 -4.57 -4.42
CA LEU A 169 -5.17 -3.14 -4.67
C LEU A 169 -4.65 -2.35 -3.46
N ARG A 170 -5.04 -2.70 -2.24
CA ARG A 170 -4.49 -2.09 -1.02
C ARG A 170 -2.97 -2.24 -0.91
N LEU A 171 -2.42 -3.39 -1.31
CA LEU A 171 -0.97 -3.60 -1.27
C LEU A 171 -0.25 -2.75 -2.32
N GLU A 172 -0.81 -2.64 -3.53
CA GLU A 172 -0.27 -1.76 -4.57
C GLU A 172 -0.38 -0.28 -4.17
N ILE A 173 -1.50 0.17 -3.62
CA ILE A 173 -1.66 1.55 -3.11
C ILE A 173 -0.65 1.85 -2.01
N LYS A 174 -0.37 0.90 -1.12
CA LYS A 174 0.69 1.07 -0.12
C LYS A 174 2.05 1.25 -0.77
N GLN A 175 2.39 0.40 -1.76
CA GLN A 175 3.66 0.49 -2.47
C GLN A 175 3.78 1.81 -3.24
N ALA A 176 2.74 2.19 -3.98
CA ALA A 176 2.65 3.46 -4.69
C ALA A 176 2.79 4.65 -3.74
N ARG A 177 2.16 4.64 -2.56
CA ARG A 177 2.31 5.72 -1.57
C ARG A 177 3.77 5.92 -1.16
N TYR A 178 4.50 4.84 -0.84
CA TYR A 178 5.92 4.95 -0.50
C TYR A 178 6.78 5.32 -1.73
N GLY A 179 6.38 4.91 -2.93
CA GLY A 179 7.01 5.34 -4.17
C GLY A 179 6.81 6.82 -4.46
N VAL A 180 5.62 7.37 -4.21
CA VAL A 180 5.33 8.80 -4.36
C VAL A 180 6.04 9.63 -3.27
N GLU A 181 6.14 9.13 -2.03
CA GLU A 181 6.99 9.76 -1.00
C GLU A 181 8.44 9.92 -1.51
N LEU A 182 8.97 8.90 -2.20
CA LEU A 182 10.30 8.94 -2.79
C LEU A 182 10.39 9.95 -3.95
N LEU A 183 9.39 9.97 -4.85
CA LEU A 183 9.34 10.90 -5.98
C LEU A 183 9.21 12.36 -5.54
N LEU A 184 8.46 12.62 -4.46
CA LEU A 184 8.33 13.95 -3.86
C LEU A 184 9.68 14.49 -3.37
N ASP A 185 10.44 13.66 -2.64
CA ASP A 185 11.79 14.01 -2.20
C ASP A 185 12.76 14.24 -3.41
N LEU A 186 12.43 13.76 -4.62
CA LEU A 186 13.17 14.02 -5.87
C LEU A 186 12.64 15.21 -6.68
N GLY A 187 11.59 15.89 -6.22
CA GLY A 187 10.92 16.94 -6.99
C GLY A 187 10.19 16.43 -8.25
N SER A 188 9.95 15.13 -8.35
CA SER A 188 9.24 14.47 -9.47
C SER A 188 7.87 13.93 -9.06
N GLY A 189 7.45 14.15 -7.81
CA GLY A 189 6.15 13.75 -7.28
C GLY A 189 5.23 14.95 -7.04
N ASP A 190 3.94 14.67 -6.97
CA ASP A 190 2.91 15.66 -6.64
C ASP A 190 2.28 15.39 -5.26
N PRO A 191 2.12 16.41 -4.39
CA PRO A 191 1.49 16.24 -3.09
C PRO A 191 0.03 15.76 -3.17
N GLY A 192 -0.69 16.13 -4.24
CA GLY A 192 -2.05 15.65 -4.52
C GLY A 192 -2.11 14.15 -4.79
N TRP A 193 -1.08 13.57 -5.44
CA TRP A 193 -0.95 12.12 -5.58
C TRP A 193 -0.82 11.44 -4.22
N LEU A 194 0.07 11.95 -3.36
CA LEU A 194 0.30 11.40 -2.02
C LEU A 194 -0.96 11.52 -1.15
N SER A 195 -1.66 12.65 -1.23
CA SER A 195 -2.93 12.87 -0.54
C SER A 195 -3.96 11.83 -0.97
N THR A 196 -4.16 11.65 -2.28
CA THR A 196 -5.12 10.67 -2.84
C THR A 196 -4.80 9.25 -2.37
N LEU A 197 -3.54 8.83 -2.49
CA LEU A 197 -3.08 7.50 -2.05
C LEU A 197 -3.25 7.30 -0.54
N THR A 198 -3.08 8.35 0.27
CA THR A 198 -3.28 8.29 1.72
C THR A 198 -4.75 8.07 2.07
N HIS A 199 -5.67 8.81 1.45
CA HIS A 199 -7.11 8.63 1.63
C HIS A 199 -7.55 7.22 1.25
N TRP A 200 -7.06 6.70 0.12
CA TRP A 200 -7.36 5.32 -0.30
C TRP A 200 -6.76 4.28 0.65
N GLN A 201 -5.52 4.46 1.09
CA GLN A 201 -4.87 3.58 2.06
C GLN A 201 -5.69 3.50 3.36
N GLU A 202 -6.23 4.61 3.84
CA GLU A 202 -7.06 4.65 5.05
C GLU A 202 -8.36 3.86 4.86
N ARG A 203 -9.13 4.14 3.80
CA ARG A 203 -10.41 3.46 3.52
C ARG A 203 -10.22 1.95 3.39
N LEU A 204 -9.18 1.51 2.68
CA LEU A 204 -8.84 0.10 2.52
C LEU A 204 -8.23 -0.51 3.80
N GLY A 205 -7.57 0.30 4.61
CA GLY A 205 -7.11 -0.05 5.96
C GLY A 205 -8.29 -0.47 6.84
N GLN A 206 -9.29 0.41 6.96
CA GLN A 206 -10.51 0.14 7.73
C GLN A 206 -11.23 -1.12 7.24
N LEU A 207 -11.37 -1.31 5.92
CA LEU A 207 -11.96 -2.52 5.34
C LEU A 207 -11.22 -3.79 5.77
N GLN A 208 -9.88 -3.76 5.72
CA GLN A 208 -9.04 -4.88 6.12
C GLN A 208 -9.18 -5.18 7.63
N ASP A 209 -9.20 -4.15 8.47
CA ASP A 209 -9.30 -4.29 9.92
C ASP A 209 -10.64 -4.91 10.31
N TRP A 210 -11.76 -4.40 9.76
CA TRP A 210 -13.08 -4.98 10.00
C TRP A 210 -13.17 -6.43 9.55
N ARG A 211 -12.54 -6.79 8.43
CA ARG A 211 -12.46 -8.18 7.95
C ARG A 211 -11.66 -9.07 8.90
N GLN A 212 -10.51 -8.60 9.39
CA GLN A 212 -9.69 -9.34 10.35
C GLN A 212 -10.42 -9.53 11.68
N TRP A 213 -11.04 -8.48 12.22
CA TRP A 213 -11.83 -8.54 13.45
C TRP A 213 -13.00 -9.51 13.32
N ARG A 214 -13.76 -9.43 12.23
CA ARG A 214 -14.88 -10.35 11.98
C ARG A 214 -14.44 -11.82 11.87
N ARG A 215 -13.23 -12.08 11.36
CA ARG A 215 -12.64 -13.44 11.32
C ARG A 215 -12.22 -13.91 12.71
N ARG A 216 -11.53 -13.08 13.49
CA ARG A 216 -11.09 -13.44 14.86
C ARG A 216 -12.28 -13.70 15.79
N LEU A 217 -13.32 -12.87 15.72
CA LEU A 217 -14.58 -13.08 16.45
C LEU A 217 -15.33 -14.37 16.05
N ARG A 218 -15.00 -15.01 14.92
CA ARG A 218 -15.53 -16.34 14.58
C ARG A 218 -14.73 -17.46 15.25
N ALA A 219 -13.43 -17.26 15.46
CA ALA A 219 -12.52 -18.26 16.01
C ALA A 219 -12.58 -18.35 17.54
N GLU A 220 -13.03 -17.30 18.23
CA GLU A 220 -13.29 -17.35 19.68
C GLU A 220 -14.50 -18.26 19.96
N GLN A 221 -14.27 -19.42 20.60
CA GLN A 221 -15.33 -20.36 21.02
C GLN A 221 -16.21 -19.73 22.12
N GLY A 222 -17.52 -20.04 22.12
CA GLY A 222 -18.48 -19.57 23.14
C GLY A 222 -19.26 -18.29 22.78
N GLY A 223 -19.76 -18.19 21.55
CA GLY A 223 -20.38 -16.99 20.98
C GLY A 223 -21.51 -16.38 21.83
N THR A 224 -21.23 -15.25 22.50
CA THR A 224 -22.26 -14.49 23.21
C THR A 224 -23.17 -13.74 22.22
N ARG A 225 -24.44 -13.48 22.58
CA ARG A 225 -25.38 -12.66 21.77
C ARG A 225 -24.77 -11.31 21.36
N LYS A 226 -23.92 -10.73 22.22
CA LYS A 226 -23.16 -9.50 21.93
C LYS A 226 -22.15 -9.68 20.79
N GLN A 227 -21.39 -10.77 20.76
CA GLN A 227 -20.44 -11.07 19.66
C GLN A 227 -21.16 -11.31 18.33
N THR A 228 -22.30 -11.99 18.33
CA THR A 228 -23.11 -12.19 17.11
C THR A 228 -23.61 -10.86 16.54
N LYS A 229 -24.13 -9.96 17.40
CA LYS A 229 -24.55 -8.61 16.99
C LYS A 229 -23.38 -7.80 16.41
N LEU A 230 -22.22 -7.82 17.06
CA LEU A 230 -21.02 -7.12 16.58
C LEU A 230 -20.54 -7.67 15.24
N ARG A 231 -20.59 -8.99 15.03
CA ARG A 231 -20.23 -9.62 13.74
C ARG A 231 -21.16 -9.19 12.61
N GLN A 232 -22.45 -9.02 12.89
CA GLN A 232 -23.43 -8.55 11.91
C GLN A 232 -23.18 -7.07 11.56
N GLN A 233 -22.94 -6.22 12.55
CA GLN A 233 -22.55 -4.81 12.33
C GLN A 233 -21.27 -4.69 11.48
N LEU A 234 -20.25 -5.51 11.73
CA LEU A 234 -19.04 -5.53 10.90
C LEU A 234 -19.32 -5.99 9.47
N LYS A 235 -20.26 -6.92 9.25
CA LYS A 235 -20.68 -7.35 7.91
C LYS A 235 -21.33 -6.19 7.14
N GLU A 236 -22.20 -5.43 7.80
CA GLU A 236 -22.86 -4.25 7.21
C GLU A 236 -21.83 -3.16 6.88
N LYS A 237 -20.93 -2.83 7.80
CA LYS A 237 -19.83 -1.86 7.56
C LYS A 237 -18.95 -2.26 6.37
N ILE A 238 -18.57 -3.54 6.28
CA ILE A 238 -17.79 -4.06 5.15
C ILE A 238 -18.57 -3.88 3.84
N THR A 239 -19.86 -4.21 3.82
CA THR A 239 -20.69 -4.12 2.60
C THR A 239 -20.84 -2.67 2.15
N ALA A 240 -21.20 -1.77 3.06
CA ALA A 240 -21.33 -0.35 2.77
C ALA A 240 -20.00 0.26 2.26
N ARG A 241 -18.87 -0.13 2.86
CA ARG A 241 -17.56 0.36 2.44
C ARG A 241 -17.15 -0.17 1.06
N LEU A 242 -17.48 -1.40 0.71
CA LEU A 242 -17.25 -1.92 -0.64
C LEU A 242 -18.02 -1.08 -1.67
N CYS A 243 -19.31 -0.83 -1.46
CA CYS A 243 -20.10 0.05 -2.34
C CYS A 243 -19.48 1.44 -2.48
N GLN A 244 -19.04 2.05 -1.37
CA GLN A 244 -18.38 3.36 -1.40
C GLN A 244 -17.05 3.36 -2.16
N LEU A 245 -16.28 2.27 -2.07
CA LEU A 245 -15.02 2.13 -2.81
C LEU A 245 -15.29 1.93 -4.30
N ASP A 246 -16.31 1.14 -4.65
CA ASP A 246 -16.76 0.96 -6.03
C ASP A 246 -17.17 2.31 -6.65
N CYS A 247 -18.00 3.12 -5.98
CA CYS A 247 -18.42 4.44 -6.46
C CYS A 247 -17.26 5.44 -6.63
N ARG A 248 -16.13 5.23 -5.95
CA ARG A 248 -15.00 6.18 -5.94
C ARG A 248 -13.87 5.78 -6.86
N GLN A 249 -13.96 4.66 -7.55
CA GLN A 249 -12.89 4.15 -8.42
C GLN A 249 -12.37 5.16 -9.45
N ALA A 250 -13.20 6.11 -9.89
CA ALA A 250 -12.80 7.22 -10.77
C ALA A 250 -11.66 8.08 -10.17
N GLU A 251 -11.58 8.24 -8.84
CA GLU A 251 -10.47 8.94 -8.16
C GLU A 251 -9.12 8.26 -8.46
N LEU A 252 -9.08 6.92 -8.51
CA LEU A 252 -7.86 6.17 -8.86
C LEU A 252 -7.55 6.25 -10.36
N VAL A 253 -8.56 6.29 -11.21
CA VAL A 253 -8.36 6.49 -12.67
C VAL A 253 -7.72 7.84 -12.92
N ALA A 254 -8.27 8.92 -12.35
CA ALA A 254 -7.71 10.27 -12.46
C ALA A 254 -6.26 10.34 -11.96
N LEU A 255 -5.98 9.74 -10.80
CA LEU A 255 -4.62 9.66 -10.24
C LEU A 255 -3.64 8.98 -11.21
N LYS A 256 -3.98 7.81 -11.75
CA LYS A 256 -3.10 7.08 -12.68
C LYS A 256 -2.83 7.88 -13.94
N LEU A 257 -3.85 8.52 -14.50
CA LEU A 257 -3.68 9.35 -15.70
C LEU A 257 -2.80 10.57 -15.40
N ALA A 258 -2.98 11.24 -14.25
CA ALA A 258 -2.11 12.34 -13.83
C ALA A 258 -0.65 11.88 -13.67
N MET A 259 -0.44 10.71 -13.06
CA MET A 259 0.87 10.07 -12.95
C MET A 259 1.45 9.65 -14.32
N LEU A 260 0.66 9.26 -15.30
CA LEU A 260 1.18 8.94 -16.64
C LEU A 260 1.55 10.20 -17.42
N ALA A 261 0.78 11.27 -17.27
CA ALA A 261 1.01 12.54 -17.94
C ALA A 261 2.13 13.37 -17.29
N GLY A 262 2.48 13.10 -16.02
CA GLY A 262 3.43 13.92 -15.27
C GLY A 262 2.87 15.28 -14.88
N HIS A 263 1.54 15.40 -14.78
CA HIS A 263 0.84 16.64 -14.46
C HIS A 263 0.30 16.66 -13.04
N ASN A 264 0.00 17.86 -12.55
CA ASN A 264 -0.68 18.04 -11.28
C ASN A 264 -2.13 17.53 -11.39
N MET A 265 -2.66 16.93 -10.32
CA MET A 265 -4.06 16.47 -10.27
C MET A 265 -5.07 17.61 -10.52
N ASN A 266 -4.68 18.84 -10.21
CA ASN A 266 -5.50 20.04 -10.41
C ASN A 266 -5.55 20.53 -11.87
N ASP A 267 -4.65 20.05 -12.73
CA ASP A 267 -4.56 20.47 -14.13
C ASP A 267 -5.34 19.55 -15.08
N MET A 268 -5.94 18.47 -14.54
CA MET A 268 -6.74 17.53 -15.32
C MET A 268 -8.14 18.12 -15.60
N PRO A 269 -8.53 18.31 -16.88
CA PRO A 269 -9.85 18.86 -17.20
C PRO A 269 -10.95 17.94 -16.67
N SER A 270 -11.91 18.53 -15.94
CA SER A 270 -13.01 17.84 -15.26
C SER A 270 -14.03 17.14 -16.18
N GLN A 271 -13.69 16.86 -17.44
CA GLN A 271 -14.62 16.40 -18.47
C GLN A 271 -14.87 14.88 -18.52
N VAL A 272 -14.29 14.07 -17.61
CA VAL A 272 -14.49 12.61 -17.64
C VAL A 272 -15.74 12.15 -16.86
N VAL A 273 -16.54 13.05 -16.28
CA VAL A 273 -17.76 12.70 -15.49
C VAL A 273 -19.06 13.22 -16.12
N SER A 274 -19.22 13.09 -17.43
CA SER A 274 -20.53 13.24 -18.09
C SER A 274 -20.66 12.33 -19.31
N TYR A 275 -20.70 11.02 -19.06
CA TYR A 275 -21.21 10.05 -20.03
C TYR A 275 -22.14 9.08 -19.29
N SER A 276 -23.34 9.55 -18.90
CA SER A 276 -24.43 8.66 -18.47
C SER A 276 -25.85 9.28 -18.48
N GLU A 277 -26.07 10.55 -18.84
CA GLU A 277 -27.42 11.14 -18.74
C GLU A 277 -28.07 11.60 -20.06
N GLN A 278 -27.50 11.33 -21.25
CA GLN A 278 -28.10 11.76 -22.53
C GLN A 278 -28.70 10.67 -23.42
N ASN A 279 -28.76 9.40 -22.99
CA ASN A 279 -29.41 8.33 -23.77
C ASN A 279 -30.72 7.81 -23.16
N VAL A 280 -31.52 8.70 -22.56
CA VAL A 280 -32.92 8.42 -22.21
C VAL A 280 -33.79 9.63 -22.53
N SER A 281 -33.97 9.97 -23.81
CA SER A 281 -35.22 10.57 -24.30
C SER A 281 -35.25 10.67 -25.83
N SER A 282 -35.84 9.68 -26.50
CA SER A 282 -36.53 9.87 -27.79
C SER A 282 -37.33 8.61 -28.12
N ALA A 283 -38.35 8.34 -27.31
CA ALA A 283 -39.42 7.43 -27.66
C ALA A 283 -40.76 8.10 -27.33
N LYS A 284 -41.47 8.51 -28.39
CA LYS A 284 -42.83 9.07 -28.54
C LYS A 284 -42.72 10.21 -29.56
N SER A 285 -43.54 10.39 -30.58
CA SER A 285 -44.83 9.82 -30.95
C SER A 285 -45.18 10.49 -32.30
N SER A 286 -45.56 9.74 -33.33
CA SER A 286 -46.31 10.30 -34.46
C SER A 286 -47.24 9.23 -35.04
N GLY A 287 -48.46 9.20 -34.51
CA GLY A 287 -49.63 8.77 -35.25
C GLY A 287 -50.39 10.02 -35.70
N GLY A 288 -50.82 10.02 -36.96
CA GLY A 288 -51.48 11.12 -37.66
C GLY A 288 -51.33 10.91 -39.14
#